data_AF-A0A4R2BP76-F1
#
_entry.id   AF-A0A4R2BP76-F1
#
_cell.length_a   1.000
_cell.length_b   1.000
_cell.length_c   1.000
_cell.angle_alpha   90.00
_cell.angle_beta   90.00
_cell.angle_gamma   90.00
#
_symmetry.space_group_name_H-M   'P 1'
#
loop_
_entity.id
_entity.type
_entity.pdbx_description
1 polymer ?
#
loop_
_entity_poly.entity_id
_entity_poly.type
_entity_poly.pdbx_seq_one_letter_code
_entity_poly.pdbx_strand_id
1 'polypeptide(L)' 'PAAADPARRVFDRAWENGLIIRAFANGVLGYAPPLCCTDADIDAIVARTRKVLDETLADQDVRAAVRA' A
#
# COMPACT_ATOMS: atom_id res chain seq x y z
N PRO A 1 2.98 0.11 -15.39
CA PRO A 1 2.08 0.03 -16.57
C PRO A 1 0.72 -0.57 -16.14
N ALA A 2 -0.36 -0.38 -16.92
CA ALA A 2 -1.69 -0.93 -16.58
C ALA A 2 -1.70 -2.46 -16.41
N ALA A 3 -0.85 -3.17 -17.18
CA ALA A 3 -0.67 -4.62 -17.07
C ALA A 3 -0.06 -5.07 -15.72
N ALA A 4 0.56 -4.17 -14.96
CA ALA A 4 1.16 -4.50 -13.67
C ALA A 4 0.12 -4.56 -12.52
N ASP A 5 -1.14 -4.19 -12.79
CA ASP A 5 -2.27 -4.17 -11.84
C ASP A 5 -1.86 -3.71 -10.41
N PRO A 6 -1.31 -2.48 -10.30
CA PRO A 6 -0.68 -2.03 -9.06
C PRO A 6 -1.68 -1.89 -7.92
N ALA A 7 -2.93 -1.52 -8.23
CA ALA A 7 -3.98 -1.37 -7.23
C ALA A 7 -4.30 -2.71 -6.56
N ARG A 8 -4.49 -3.79 -7.34
CA ARG A 8 -4.75 -5.12 -6.78
C ARG A 8 -3.56 -5.65 -5.98
N ARG A 9 -2.34 -5.57 -6.52
CA ARG A 9 -1.13 -6.05 -5.84
C ARG A 9 -0.90 -5.36 -4.49
N VAL A 10 -1.05 -4.04 -4.45
CA VAL A 10 -0.90 -3.28 -3.20
C VAL A 10 -2.01 -3.62 -2.22
N PHE A 11 -3.24 -3.81 -2.69
CA PHE A 11 -4.35 -4.24 -1.83
C PHE A 11 -4.12 -5.62 -1.23
N ASP A 12 -3.74 -6.61 -2.04
CA ASP A 12 -3.48 -7.99 -1.60
C ASP A 12 -2.40 -8.01 -0.51
N ARG A 13 -1.27 -7.32 -0.74
CA ARG A 13 -0.20 -7.19 0.26
C ARG A 13 -0.63 -6.43 1.51
N ALA A 14 -1.45 -5.38 1.38
CA ALA A 14 -1.97 -4.65 2.53
C ALA A 14 -2.83 -5.57 3.41
N TRP A 15 -3.70 -6.37 2.80
CA TRP A 15 -4.51 -7.37 3.49
C TRP A 15 -3.65 -8.38 4.26
N GLU A 16 -2.61 -8.93 3.62
CA GLU A 16 -1.64 -9.85 4.24
C GLU A 16 -0.89 -9.23 5.42
N ASN A 17 -0.67 -7.90 5.39
CA ASN A 17 -0.02 -7.15 6.44
C ASN A 17 -0.98 -6.61 7.53
N GLY A 18 -2.26 -7.00 7.49
CA GLY A 18 -3.27 -6.56 8.46
C GLY A 18 -3.63 -5.08 8.31
N LEU A 19 -3.52 -4.53 7.11
CA LEU A 19 -3.85 -3.15 6.75
C LEU A 19 -5.04 -3.14 5.78
N ILE A 20 -6.14 -2.51 6.20
CA ILE A 20 -7.31 -2.32 5.34
C ILE A 20 -7.23 -0.93 4.70
N ILE A 21 -7.07 -0.88 3.39
CA ILE A 21 -7.04 0.34 2.59
C ILE A 21 -7.83 0.17 1.30
N ARG A 22 -8.16 1.29 0.65
CA ARG A 22 -8.59 1.29 -0.74
C ARG A 22 -7.42 1.64 -1.65
N ALA A 23 -7.04 0.75 -2.55
CA ALA A 23 -6.09 1.04 -3.61
C ALA A 23 -6.83 1.43 -4.90
N PHE A 24 -6.69 2.66 -5.34
CA PHE A 24 -7.34 3.16 -6.54
C PHE A 24 -6.48 2.91 -7.78
N ALA A 25 -7.12 2.70 -8.94
CA ALA A 25 -6.44 2.42 -10.21
C ALA A 25 -5.50 3.56 -10.69
N ASN A 26 -5.68 4.77 -10.16
CA ASN A 26 -4.82 5.93 -10.43
C ASN A 26 -3.59 6.02 -9.50
N GLY A 27 -3.32 4.99 -8.70
CA GLY A 27 -2.16 4.95 -7.79
C GLY A 27 -2.39 5.62 -6.43
N VAL A 28 -3.59 6.12 -6.14
CA VAL A 28 -3.93 6.69 -4.82
C VAL A 28 -4.23 5.56 -3.83
N LEU A 29 -3.77 5.72 -2.58
CA LEU A 29 -4.15 4.87 -1.44
C LEU A 29 -5.07 5.67 -0.52
N GLY A 30 -6.30 5.19 -0.35
CA GLY A 30 -7.31 5.80 0.52
C GLY A 30 -7.30 5.20 1.92
N TYR A 31 -7.29 6.07 2.92
CA TYR A 31 -7.35 5.75 4.35
C TYR A 31 -8.59 6.37 4.97
N ALA A 32 -9.31 5.60 5.79
CA ALA A 32 -10.46 6.07 6.56
C ALA A 32 -10.55 5.31 7.91
N PRO A 33 -9.56 5.47 8.80
CA PRO A 33 -9.57 4.82 10.11
C PRO A 33 -10.67 5.42 11.02
N PRO A 34 -11.04 4.73 12.10
CA PRO A 34 -11.95 5.27 13.13
C PRO A 34 -11.46 6.61 13.70
N LEU A 35 -12.39 7.52 14.02
CA LEU A 35 -12.07 8.83 14.60
C LEU A 35 -11.46 8.75 16.02
N CYS A 36 -11.61 7.60 16.68
CA CYS A 36 -11.06 7.34 18.01
C CYS A 36 -9.66 6.69 17.98
N CYS A 37 -9.03 6.56 16.81
CA CYS A 37 -7.66 6.07 16.73
C CYS A 37 -6.72 6.90 17.60
N THR A 38 -5.84 6.20 18.29
CA THR A 38 -4.72 6.77 19.04
C THR A 38 -3.54 7.03 18.11
N ASP A 39 -2.56 7.80 18.57
CA ASP A 39 -1.30 7.98 17.84
C ASP A 39 -0.62 6.65 17.52
N ALA A 40 -0.67 5.69 18.44
CA ALA A 40 -0.12 4.35 18.23
C ALA A 40 -0.84 3.56 17.13
N ASP A 41 -2.16 3.76 16.95
CA ASP A 41 -2.91 3.16 15.86
C ASP A 41 -2.48 3.75 14.51
N ILE A 42 -2.27 5.08 14.46
CA ILE A 42 -1.79 5.77 13.27
C ILE A 42 -0.36 5.34 12.93
N ASP A 43 0.53 5.24 13.91
CA ASP A 43 1.89 4.73 13.72
C ASP A 43 1.88 3.32 13.14
N ALA A 44 1.01 2.45 13.63
CA ALA A 44 0.86 1.10 13.11
C ALA A 44 0.35 1.08 11.65
N ILE A 45 -0.57 1.98 11.29
CA ILE A 45 -1.03 2.15 9.90
C ILE A 45 0.14 2.58 9.01
N VAL A 46 0.89 3.61 9.41
CA VAL A 46 2.03 4.13 8.63
C VAL A 46 3.13 3.08 8.48
N ALA A 47 3.44 2.35 9.55
CA ALA A 47 4.45 1.28 9.52
C ALA A 47 4.06 0.15 8.55
N ARG A 48 2.79 -0.29 8.58
CA ARG A 48 2.28 -1.31 7.64
C ARG A 48 2.26 -0.78 6.21
N THR A 49 1.83 0.45 5.99
CA THR A 49 1.87 1.08 4.66
C THR A 49 3.29 1.08 4.09
N ARG A 50 4.28 1.50 4.88
CA ARG A 50 5.68 1.44 4.47
C ARG A 50 6.09 0.04 4.06
N LYS A 51 5.79 -0.95 4.91
CA LYS A 51 6.13 -2.35 4.63
C LYS A 51 5.55 -2.84 3.30
N VAL A 52 4.28 -2.56 3.04
CA VAL A 52 3.59 -2.91 1.78
C VAL A 52 4.24 -2.24 0.58
N LEU A 53 4.64 -0.97 0.69
CA LEU A 53 5.32 -0.25 -0.39
C LEU A 53 6.74 -0.79 -0.64
N ASP A 54 7.50 -1.10 0.41
CA ASP A 54 8.84 -1.69 0.30
C ASP A 54 8.77 -3.08 -0.36
N GLU A 55 7.79 -3.88 0.05
CA GLU A 55 7.47 -5.19 -0.54
C GLU A 55 7.07 -5.07 -2.03
N THR A 56 6.26 -4.07 -2.37
CA THR A 56 5.86 -3.80 -3.77
C THR A 56 7.05 -3.32 -4.60
N LEU A 57 7.94 -2.50 -4.03
CA LEU A 57 9.15 -2.01 -4.68
C LEU A 57 10.21 -3.10 -4.90
N ALA A 58 10.17 -4.17 -4.11
CA ALA A 58 11.07 -5.31 -4.29
C ALA A 58 10.80 -6.07 -5.61
N ASP A 59 9.60 -5.95 -6.17
CA ASP A 59 9.26 -6.56 -7.45
C ASP A 59 10.05 -5.91 -8.59
N GLN A 60 10.73 -6.73 -9.39
CA GLN A 60 11.67 -6.24 -10.42
C GLN A 60 11.00 -5.34 -11.47
N ASP A 61 9.78 -5.69 -11.88
CA ASP A 61 8.99 -4.94 -12.85
C ASP A 61 8.57 -3.57 -12.31
N VAL A 62 8.20 -3.50 -11.03
CA VAL A 62 7.87 -2.25 -10.34
C VAL A 62 9.11 -1.38 -10.18
N ARG A 63 10.22 -1.97 -9.71
CA ARG A 63 11.48 -1.24 -9.50
C ARG A 63 12.04 -0.65 -10.80
N ALA A 64 11.90 -1.38 -11.91
CA ALA A 64 12.27 -0.89 -13.22
C ALA A 64 11.41 0.32 -13.64
N ALA A 65 10.09 0.26 -13.39
CA ALA A 65 9.15 1.33 -13.74
C ALA A 65 9.33 2.63 -12.92
N VAL A 66 9.83 2.55 -11.68
CA VAL A 66 10.06 3.74 -10.81
C VAL A 66 11.37 4.47 -11.15
N ARG A 67 12.33 3.79 -11.79
CA ARG A 67 13.63 4.39 -12.18
C ARG A 67 13.64 5.05 -13.56
N ALA A 68 12.60 4.81 -14.35
CA ALA A 68 12.39 5.38 -15.68
C ALA A 68 11.72 6.76 -15.57
#